data_AF-A0A520HX18-F1
#
_entry.id   AF-A0A520HX18-F1
#
_cell.length_a   1.000
_cell.length_b   1.000
_cell.length_c   1.000
_cell.angle_alpha   90.00
_cell.angle_beta   90.00
_cell.angle_gamma   90.00
#
_symmetry.space_group_name_H-M   'P 1'
#
loop_
_entity.id
_entity.type
_entity.pdbx_description
1 polymer ?
#
loop_
_entity_poly.entity_id
_entity_poly.type
_entity_poly.pdbx_seq_one_letter_code
_entity_poly.pdbx_strand_id
1 'polypeptide(L)'
;LPGTGSVSDRISAARSQMSQVDGDLAAAQSSLSAVQGQMAGTPATVAGAGGVAGAIGPARARLQAIQGQLADARARGYTDAHPDVVALKSQLAAAQAAARGEPLQGGVGGGGTPNPLFLSLQSMQADKQAQVGSLRIRKNQLQADLDLLNSKLAGDPEVAAEQGQIERSYQVMKDQYDQLLANREQIALRGQAQTQTDQVRFSIIDPPTVPRVPTAPNRLLLLTGVLIAGLAAGIGAAFALGQLRGTFATAPKLERATGLPVIGAIGEVVTRAQDQLRARRLKMFAGGAAGLAVAYVALLGVEILQRGMAA
;
A
#
# COMPACT_ATOMS: atom_id res chain seq x y z
N LEU A 1 4.08 28.70 24.97
CA LEU A 1 3.93 27.24 24.69
C LEU A 1 4.48 26.98 23.30
N PRO A 2 5.61 26.26 23.15
CA PRO A 2 6.17 25.95 21.84
C PRO A 2 5.20 25.00 21.10
N GLY A 3 4.83 25.36 19.88
CA GLY A 3 3.75 24.74 19.11
C GLY A 3 3.90 23.24 18.86
N THR A 4 2.87 22.49 19.22
CA THR A 4 2.74 21.02 19.15
C THR A 4 2.18 20.57 17.79
N GLY A 5 2.78 20.99 16.68
CA GLY A 5 2.40 20.59 15.33
C GLY A 5 3.56 19.93 14.57
N SER A 6 3.23 19.02 13.65
CA SER A 6 4.20 18.44 12.71
C SER A 6 4.91 19.55 11.91
N VAL A 7 6.07 19.25 11.31
CA VAL A 7 6.78 20.22 10.46
C VAL A 7 5.88 20.68 9.30
N SER A 8 5.08 19.78 8.75
CA SER A 8 4.05 20.06 7.74
C SER A 8 2.96 21.02 8.24
N ASP A 9 2.48 20.87 9.48
CA ASP A 9 1.48 21.78 10.05
C ASP A 9 2.04 23.19 10.26
N ARG A 10 3.33 23.30 10.58
CA ARG A 10 4.00 24.59 10.70
C ARG A 10 4.21 25.26 9.35
N ILE A 11 4.55 24.49 8.31
CA ILE A 11 4.67 25.00 6.93
C ILE A 11 3.30 25.47 6.43
N SER A 12 2.23 24.71 6.67
CA SER A 12 0.88 25.10 6.23
C SER A 12 0.38 26.35 6.97
N ALA A 13 0.63 26.44 8.29
CA ALA A 13 0.33 27.63 9.07
C ALA A 13 1.13 28.87 8.59
N ALA A 14 2.43 28.72 8.33
CA ALA A 14 3.27 29.81 7.81
C ALA A 14 2.83 30.25 6.40
N ARG A 15 2.40 29.32 5.53
CA ARG A 15 1.83 29.65 4.22
C ARG A 15 0.51 30.42 4.33
N SER A 16 -0.35 30.05 5.27
CA SER A 16 -1.61 30.77 5.53
C SER A 16 -1.32 32.20 6.01
N GLN A 17 -0.41 32.36 6.97
CA GLN A 17 0.03 33.68 7.43
C GLN A 17 0.69 34.50 6.31
N MET A 18 1.48 33.88 5.45
CA MET A 18 2.06 34.54 4.26
C MET A 18 0.97 35.07 3.33
N SER A 19 -0.03 34.25 3.01
CA SER A 19 -1.15 34.67 2.17
C SER A 19 -1.94 35.82 2.78
N GLN A 20 -2.10 35.83 4.11
CA GLN A 20 -2.75 36.94 4.81
C GLN A 20 -1.92 38.22 4.72
N VAL A 21 -0.61 38.14 4.99
CA VAL A 21 0.32 39.29 4.88
C VAL A 21 0.39 39.82 3.45
N ASP A 22 0.35 38.95 2.44
CA ASP A 22 0.31 39.35 1.03
C ASP A 22 -0.98 40.09 0.68
N GLY A 23 -2.13 39.63 1.20
CA GLY A 23 -3.40 40.34 1.09
C GLY A 23 -3.37 41.73 1.75
N ASP A 24 -2.86 41.79 2.99
CA ASP A 24 -2.70 43.04 3.73
C ASP A 24 -1.74 44.01 3.03
N LEU A 25 -0.67 43.49 2.44
CA LEU A 25 0.33 44.27 1.71
C LEU A 25 -0.24 44.82 0.40
N ALA A 26 -1.02 44.03 -0.35
CA ALA A 26 -1.72 44.49 -1.54
C ALA A 26 -2.76 45.58 -1.21
N ALA A 27 -3.52 45.40 -0.13
CA ALA A 27 -4.46 46.39 0.36
C ALA A 27 -3.76 47.69 0.81
N ALA A 28 -2.66 47.57 1.57
CA ALA A 28 -1.85 48.70 2.02
C ALA A 28 -1.23 49.47 0.85
N GLN A 29 -0.71 48.77 -0.17
CA GLN A 29 -0.19 49.39 -1.39
C GLN A 29 -1.27 50.13 -2.17
N SER A 30 -2.46 49.54 -2.31
CA SER A 30 -3.61 50.19 -2.96
C SER A 30 -4.03 51.45 -2.21
N SER A 31 -4.03 51.41 -0.87
CA SER A 31 -4.32 52.59 -0.04
C SER A 31 -3.27 53.69 -0.18
N LEU A 32 -1.98 53.31 -0.29
CA LEU A 32 -0.89 54.23 -0.50
C LEU A 32 -1.01 54.93 -1.87
N SER A 33 -1.31 54.19 -2.93
CA SER A 33 -1.53 54.76 -4.26
C SER A 33 -2.74 55.69 -4.31
N ALA A 34 -3.80 55.39 -3.55
CA ALA A 34 -4.97 56.26 -3.44
C ALA A 34 -4.61 57.60 -2.77
N VAL A 35 -3.86 57.57 -1.67
CA VAL A 35 -3.38 58.79 -0.99
C VAL A 35 -2.43 59.58 -1.90
N GLN A 36 -1.54 58.90 -2.65
CA GLN A 36 -0.67 59.55 -3.63
C GLN A 36 -1.47 60.23 -4.75
N GLY A 37 -2.53 59.60 -5.26
CA GLY A 37 -3.42 60.20 -6.25
C GLY A 37 -4.16 61.43 -5.71
N GLN A 38 -4.63 61.38 -4.47
CA GLN A 38 -5.26 62.54 -3.81
C GLN A 38 -4.27 63.69 -3.60
N MET A 39 -3.02 63.39 -3.23
CA MET A 39 -1.98 64.42 -3.13
C MET A 39 -1.63 65.04 -4.48
N ALA A 40 -1.58 64.25 -5.57
CA ALA A 40 -1.32 64.77 -6.90
C ALA A 40 -2.40 65.76 -7.38
N GLY A 41 -3.65 65.55 -6.96
CA GLY A 41 -4.76 66.47 -7.22
C GLY A 41 -4.88 67.65 -6.24
N THR A 42 -4.11 67.67 -5.16
CA THR A 42 -4.20 68.71 -4.11
C THR A 42 -3.01 69.67 -4.22
N PRO A 43 -3.24 70.97 -4.50
CA PRO A 43 -2.15 71.94 -4.53
C PRO A 43 -1.49 72.09 -3.15
N ALA A 44 -0.15 72.13 -3.12
CA ALA A 44 0.65 72.30 -1.90
C ALA A 44 0.39 73.65 -1.20
N THR A 45 -0.06 74.65 -1.95
CA THR A 45 -0.37 76.00 -1.47
C THR A 45 -1.71 76.46 -2.03
N VAL A 46 -2.59 77.00 -1.19
CA VAL A 46 -3.85 77.61 -1.65
C VAL A 46 -3.61 79.10 -1.89
N ALA A 47 -4.12 79.64 -2.99
CA ALA A 47 -4.11 81.09 -3.22
C ALA A 47 -4.96 81.78 -2.13
N GLY A 48 -4.31 82.53 -1.24
CA GLY A 48 -5.01 83.26 -0.18
C GLY A 48 -5.87 84.37 -0.77
N ALA A 49 -7.16 84.36 -0.46
CA ALA A 49 -8.03 85.50 -0.69
C ALA A 49 -7.57 86.67 0.20
N GLY A 50 -7.03 87.71 -0.44
CA GLY A 50 -6.97 89.10 0.02
C GLY A 50 -6.53 89.39 1.46
N GLY A 51 -5.35 89.97 1.62
CA GLY A 51 -4.98 90.66 2.86
C GLY A 51 -3.49 90.98 2.95
N VAL A 52 -3.14 92.24 2.71
CA VAL A 52 -1.79 92.77 2.82
C VAL A 52 -1.39 92.77 4.30
N ALA A 53 -0.63 91.76 4.72
CA ALA A 53 0.19 91.80 5.93
C ALA A 53 1.49 91.06 5.61
N GLY A 54 2.62 91.76 5.73
CA GLY A 54 3.93 91.28 5.30
C GLY A 54 4.24 89.89 5.86
N ALA A 55 4.20 88.88 4.98
CA ALA A 55 4.60 87.52 5.33
C ALA A 55 6.09 87.55 5.67
N ILE A 56 6.36 87.33 6.95
CA ILE A 56 7.70 87.15 7.49
C ILE A 56 8.27 85.88 6.84
N GLY A 57 9.39 86.00 6.11
CA GLY A 57 10.06 84.86 5.48
C GLY A 57 10.31 83.71 6.46
N PRO A 58 10.35 82.44 6.01
CA PRO A 58 10.43 81.27 6.88
C PRO A 58 11.60 81.31 7.88
N ALA A 59 12.74 81.92 7.53
CA ALA A 59 13.86 82.04 8.48
C ALA A 59 13.57 83.06 9.59
N ARG A 60 12.86 84.15 9.29
CA ARG A 60 12.43 85.14 10.29
C ARG A 60 11.27 84.64 11.16
N ALA A 61 10.37 83.82 10.62
CA ALA A 61 9.32 83.17 11.41
C ALA A 61 9.92 82.20 12.44
N ARG A 62 10.94 81.43 12.04
CA ARG A 62 11.71 80.56 12.95
C ARG A 62 12.47 81.36 14.01
N LEU A 63 13.02 82.51 13.65
CA LEU A 63 13.70 83.42 14.57
C LEU A 63 12.74 83.93 15.67
N GLN A 64 11.52 84.35 15.30
CA GLN A 64 10.52 84.78 16.29
C GLN A 64 10.05 83.63 17.19
N ALA A 65 9.89 82.42 16.65
CA ALA A 65 9.53 81.25 17.45
C ALA A 65 10.61 80.94 18.52
N ILE A 66 11.90 80.98 18.14
CA ILE A 66 13.01 80.75 19.08
C ILE A 66 13.12 81.90 20.10
N GLN A 67 12.86 83.15 19.67
CA GLN A 67 12.77 84.29 20.61
C GLN A 67 11.65 84.10 21.64
N GLY A 68 10.48 83.60 21.22
CA GLY A 68 9.36 83.27 22.11
C GLY A 68 9.71 82.16 23.10
N GLN A 69 10.35 81.07 22.64
CA GLN A 69 10.81 79.99 23.52
C GLN A 69 11.85 80.46 24.54
N LEU A 70 12.73 81.39 24.16
CA LEU A 70 13.71 81.98 25.05
C LEU A 70 13.08 82.93 26.07
N ALA A 71 12.06 83.69 25.67
CA ALA A 71 11.27 84.51 26.57
C ALA A 71 10.51 83.65 27.60
N ASP A 72 9.94 82.53 27.17
CA ASP A 72 9.23 81.60 28.05
C ASP A 72 10.20 80.87 29.02
N ALA A 73 11.37 80.45 28.53
CA ALA A 73 12.42 79.89 29.38
C ALA A 73 12.88 80.87 30.47
N ARG A 74 13.00 82.17 30.13
CA ARG A 74 13.32 83.23 31.10
C ARG A 74 12.16 83.50 32.06
N ALA A 75 10.91 83.46 31.59
CA ALA A 75 9.73 83.61 32.43
C ALA A 75 9.60 82.49 33.47
N ARG A 76 10.06 81.28 33.14
CA ARG A 76 10.16 80.14 34.07
C ARG A 76 11.32 80.23 35.08
N GLY A 77 12.12 81.30 35.03
CA GLY A 77 13.21 81.55 35.98
C GLY A 77 14.53 80.86 35.65
N TYR A 78 14.70 80.31 34.44
CA TYR A 78 15.98 79.74 34.05
C TYR A 78 17.04 80.83 33.89
N THR A 79 18.19 80.63 34.56
CA THR A 79 19.33 81.54 34.49
C THR A 79 20.09 81.34 33.18
N ASP A 80 20.92 82.32 32.81
CA ASP A 80 21.69 82.30 31.56
C ASP A 80 22.71 81.13 31.47
N ALA A 81 22.97 80.43 32.58
CA ALA A 81 23.86 79.26 32.66
C ALA A 81 23.13 77.91 32.47
N HIS A 82 21.81 77.89 32.35
CA HIS A 82 21.05 76.64 32.20
C HIS A 82 21.26 76.03 30.80
N PRO A 83 21.51 74.71 30.68
CA PRO A 83 21.84 74.05 29.41
C PRO A 83 20.80 74.30 28.30
N ASP A 84 19.51 74.35 28.63
CA ASP A 84 18.45 74.61 27.65
C ASP A 84 18.50 76.05 27.10
N VAL A 85 18.86 77.02 27.94
CA VAL A 85 19.02 78.43 27.53
C VAL A 85 20.26 78.59 26.65
N VAL A 86 21.35 77.87 26.95
CA VAL A 86 22.55 77.85 26.11
C VAL A 86 22.25 77.22 24.74
N ALA A 87 21.51 76.11 24.71
CA ALA A 87 21.05 75.48 23.47
C ALA A 87 20.16 76.43 22.66
N LEU A 88 19.18 77.08 23.27
CA LEU A 88 18.30 78.07 22.62
C LEU A 88 19.06 79.29 22.09
N LYS A 89 20.08 79.78 22.83
CA LYS A 89 20.95 80.88 22.36
C LYS A 89 21.77 80.47 21.13
N SER A 90 22.31 79.25 21.10
CA SER A 90 23.04 78.75 19.94
C SER A 90 22.12 78.59 18.72
N GLN A 91 20.89 78.10 18.91
CA GLN A 91 19.87 78.01 17.87
C GLN A 91 19.43 79.38 17.37
N LEU A 92 19.30 80.37 18.27
CA LEU A 92 18.98 81.76 17.91
C LEU A 92 20.09 82.38 17.07
N ALA A 93 21.36 82.18 17.43
CA ALA A 93 22.50 82.68 16.64
C ALA A 93 22.52 82.07 15.23
N ALA A 94 22.26 80.77 15.10
CA ALA A 94 22.17 80.09 13.82
C ALA A 94 20.96 80.58 12.98
N ALA A 95 19.80 80.75 13.61
CA ALA A 95 18.60 81.28 12.95
C ALA A 95 18.79 82.74 12.52
N GLN A 96 19.52 83.55 13.29
CA GLN A 96 19.83 84.94 12.98
C GLN A 96 20.87 85.08 11.86
N ALA A 97 21.78 84.11 11.71
CA ALA A 97 22.66 84.00 10.56
C ALA A 97 21.89 83.60 9.30
N ALA A 98 20.99 82.63 9.40
CA ALA A 98 20.12 82.21 8.30
C ALA A 98 19.18 83.34 7.83
N ALA A 99 18.60 84.11 8.76
CA ALA A 99 17.74 85.25 8.45
C ALA A 99 18.50 86.45 7.85
N ARG A 100 19.83 86.52 8.03
CA ARG A 100 20.70 87.53 7.38
C ARG A 100 21.08 87.13 5.95
N GLY A 101 21.12 85.84 5.65
CA GLY A 101 21.39 85.32 4.31
C GLY A 101 20.16 85.25 3.39
N GLU A 102 18.96 85.51 3.92
CA GLU A 102 17.72 85.54 3.15
C GLU A 102 17.59 86.91 2.46
N PRO A 103 17.72 87.00 1.11
CA PRO A 103 17.54 88.26 0.41
C PRO A 103 16.11 88.77 0.65
N LEU A 104 15.97 90.07 0.91
CA LEU A 104 14.70 90.79 0.96
C LEU A 104 14.09 90.83 -0.45
N GLN A 105 13.63 89.69 -0.95
CA GLN A 105 12.92 89.61 -2.23
C GLN A 105 11.45 89.97 -2.00
N GLY A 106 11.19 91.27 -1.88
CA GLY A 106 9.91 91.84 -2.27
C GLY A 106 9.81 91.69 -3.79
N GLY A 107 9.04 90.72 -4.26
CA GLY A 107 8.92 90.46 -5.69
C GLY A 107 8.10 89.22 -6.02
N VAL A 108 6.79 89.41 -6.10
CA VAL A 108 5.83 88.72 -6.99
C VAL A 108 6.20 87.27 -7.36
N GLY A 109 6.05 86.37 -6.39
CA GLY A 109 5.76 84.96 -6.63
C GLY A 109 4.60 84.63 -5.70
N GLY A 110 3.49 84.12 -6.24
CA GLY A 110 2.30 83.76 -5.47
C GLY A 110 2.63 82.73 -4.40
N GLY A 111 3.11 83.17 -3.24
CA GLY A 111 3.30 82.37 -2.05
C GLY A 111 1.93 82.11 -1.45
N GLY A 112 1.24 81.09 -1.97
CA GLY A 112 0.01 80.63 -1.34
C GLY A 112 0.30 80.10 0.05
N THR A 113 -0.65 80.29 0.96
CA THR A 113 -0.60 79.72 2.30
C THR A 113 -0.53 78.19 2.19
N PRO A 114 0.37 77.51 2.95
CA PRO A 114 0.43 76.04 2.95
C PRO A 114 -0.95 75.43 3.17
N ASN A 115 -1.36 74.53 2.29
CA ASN A 115 -2.67 73.90 2.40
C ASN A 115 -2.68 72.92 3.59
N PRO A 116 -3.49 73.12 4.64
CA PRO A 116 -3.51 72.21 5.80
C PRO A 116 -3.94 70.78 5.40
N LEU A 117 -4.76 70.64 4.35
CA LEU A 117 -5.13 69.33 3.81
C LEU A 117 -3.92 68.60 3.21
N PHE A 118 -3.02 69.32 2.54
CA PHE A 118 -1.80 68.73 1.98
C PHE A 118 -0.87 68.21 3.09
N LEU A 119 -0.72 68.95 4.19
CA LEU A 119 0.02 68.49 5.37
C LEU A 119 -0.58 67.21 5.99
N SER A 120 -1.92 67.12 6.08
CA SER A 120 -2.59 65.90 6.56
C SER A 120 -2.46 64.71 5.62
N LEU A 121 -2.46 64.94 4.30
CA LEU A 121 -2.23 63.88 3.31
C LEU A 121 -0.78 63.40 3.34
N GLN A 122 0.17 64.31 3.58
CA GLN A 122 1.58 63.97 3.72
C GLN A 122 1.84 63.10 4.96
N SER A 123 1.22 63.42 6.11
CA SER A 123 1.32 62.56 7.30
C SER A 123 0.67 61.20 7.04
N MET A 124 -0.50 61.17 6.41
CA MET A 124 -1.17 59.92 6.04
C MET A 124 -0.34 59.08 5.07
N GLN A 125 0.36 59.70 4.12
CA GLN A 125 1.27 59.01 3.21
C GLN A 125 2.43 58.37 3.98
N ALA A 126 3.05 59.09 4.92
CA ALA A 126 4.14 58.56 5.73
C ALA A 126 3.67 57.35 6.56
N ASP A 127 2.48 57.42 7.16
CA ASP A 127 1.89 56.31 7.92
C ASP A 127 1.65 55.08 7.02
N LYS A 128 1.11 55.28 5.81
CA LYS A 128 0.89 54.19 4.84
C LYS A 128 2.19 53.61 4.31
N GLN A 129 3.23 54.42 4.09
CA GLN A 129 4.55 53.93 3.71
C GLN A 129 5.18 53.09 4.83
N ALA A 130 5.08 53.54 6.08
CA ALA A 130 5.54 52.78 7.24
C ALA A 130 4.79 51.44 7.37
N GLN A 131 3.47 51.42 7.12
CA GLN A 131 2.66 50.20 7.12
C GLN A 131 3.08 49.22 6.02
N VAL A 132 3.34 49.69 4.79
CA VAL A 132 3.86 48.84 3.71
C VAL A 132 5.26 48.31 4.05
N GLY A 133 6.12 49.15 4.64
CA GLY A 133 7.46 48.75 5.09
C GLY A 133 7.43 47.63 6.14
N SER A 134 6.57 47.74 7.15
CA SER A 134 6.46 46.74 8.21
C SER A 134 5.90 45.40 7.68
N LEU A 135 4.89 45.44 6.80
CA LEU A 135 4.34 44.26 6.15
C LEU A 135 5.38 43.57 5.24
N ARG A 136 6.22 44.33 4.53
CA ARG A 136 7.33 43.79 3.74
C ARG A 136 8.37 43.08 4.60
N ILE A 137 8.75 43.68 5.73
CA ILE A 137 9.69 43.05 6.68
C ILE A 137 9.10 41.73 7.18
N ARG A 138 7.83 41.75 7.59
CA ARG A 138 7.13 40.56 8.07
C ARG A 138 7.05 39.47 7.00
N LYS A 139 6.73 39.83 5.76
CA LYS A 139 6.77 38.92 4.61
C LYS A 139 8.14 38.24 4.47
N ASN A 140 9.21 39.03 4.49
CA ASN A 140 10.57 38.51 4.33
C ASN A 140 10.97 37.57 5.48
N GLN A 141 10.53 37.86 6.72
CA GLN A 141 10.73 36.97 7.86
C GLN A 141 10.02 35.63 7.69
N LEU A 142 8.73 35.65 7.33
CA LEU A 142 7.98 34.41 7.06
C LEU A 142 8.58 33.60 5.90
N GLN A 143 9.12 34.28 4.90
CA GLN A 143 9.79 33.61 3.77
C GLN A 143 11.04 32.88 4.24
N ALA A 144 11.90 33.55 5.03
CA ALA A 144 13.09 32.93 5.60
C ALA A 144 12.75 31.74 6.52
N ASP A 145 11.69 31.85 7.33
CA ASP A 145 11.21 30.76 8.19
C ASP A 145 10.73 29.56 7.36
N LEU A 146 9.99 29.81 6.26
CA LEU A 146 9.56 28.77 5.33
C LEU A 146 10.76 28.08 4.66
N ASP A 147 11.75 28.84 4.22
CA ASP A 147 12.94 28.29 3.57
C ASP A 147 13.75 27.43 4.56
N LEU A 148 13.88 27.87 5.82
CA LEU A 148 14.49 27.09 6.89
C LEU A 148 13.72 25.79 7.15
N LEU A 149 12.39 25.85 7.27
CA LEU A 149 11.55 24.67 7.47
C LEU A 149 11.65 23.69 6.30
N ASN A 150 11.64 24.18 5.06
CA ASN A 150 11.81 23.36 3.86
C ASN A 150 13.19 22.70 3.81
N SER A 151 14.26 23.41 4.19
CA SER A 151 15.61 22.84 4.23
C SER A 151 15.74 21.72 5.27
N LYS A 152 15.06 21.86 6.42
CA LYS A 152 14.99 20.81 7.45
C LYS A 152 14.22 19.60 6.96
N LEU A 153 13.10 19.82 6.25
CA LEU A 153 12.30 18.75 5.66
C LEU A 153 13.06 17.99 4.56
N ALA A 154 13.83 18.69 3.73
CA ALA A 154 14.68 18.08 2.71
C ALA A 154 15.87 17.30 3.31
N GLY A 155 16.37 17.71 4.47
CA GLY A 155 17.40 17.00 5.22
C GLY A 155 16.86 15.90 6.14
N ASP A 156 15.53 15.73 6.23
CA ASP A 156 14.91 14.77 7.12
C ASP A 156 14.95 13.36 6.51
N PRO A 157 15.65 12.39 7.12
CA PRO A 157 15.70 11.02 6.60
C PRO A 157 14.32 10.37 6.50
N GLU A 158 13.32 10.84 7.25
CA GLU A 158 11.95 10.33 7.19
C GLU A 158 11.29 10.57 5.83
N VAL A 159 11.47 11.76 5.25
CA VAL A 159 10.92 12.12 3.92
C VAL A 159 11.62 11.33 2.81
N ALA A 160 12.93 11.13 2.93
CA ALA A 160 13.68 10.28 1.99
C ALA A 160 13.25 8.81 2.10
N ALA A 161 12.95 8.33 3.30
CA ALA A 161 12.44 6.98 3.53
C ALA A 161 11.02 6.81 2.96
N GLU A 162 10.15 7.80 3.13
CA GLU A 162 8.79 7.82 2.58
C GLU A 162 8.81 7.83 1.05
N GLN A 163 9.61 8.70 0.42
CA GLN A 163 9.82 8.67 -1.03
C GLN A 163 10.33 7.30 -1.51
N GLY A 164 11.33 6.72 -0.82
CA GLY A 164 11.82 5.38 -1.14
C GLY A 164 10.77 4.28 -0.97
N GLN A 165 9.82 4.44 -0.03
CA GLN A 165 8.70 3.53 0.14
C GLN A 165 7.67 3.68 -0.99
N ILE A 166 7.34 4.90 -1.38
CA ILE A 166 6.44 5.19 -2.50
C ILE A 166 7.02 4.64 -3.80
N GLU A 167 8.30 4.87 -4.06
CA GLU A 167 8.98 4.38 -5.27
C GLU A 167 8.98 2.84 -5.33
N ARG A 168 9.28 2.17 -4.20
CA ARG A 168 9.19 0.70 -4.12
C ARG A 168 7.76 0.20 -4.35
N SER A 169 6.78 0.85 -3.75
CA SER A 169 5.36 0.48 -3.90
C SER A 169 4.90 0.66 -5.34
N TYR A 170 5.32 1.76 -5.98
CA TYR A 170 5.07 2.05 -7.38
C TYR A 170 5.70 0.98 -8.29
N GLN A 171 6.97 0.62 -8.05
CA GLN A 171 7.65 -0.41 -8.83
C GLN A 171 6.95 -1.77 -8.71
N VAL A 172 6.58 -2.19 -7.50
CA VAL A 172 5.82 -3.44 -7.30
C VAL A 172 4.49 -3.41 -8.04
N MET A 173 3.76 -2.28 -7.97
CA MET A 173 2.47 -2.14 -8.64
C MET A 173 2.62 -2.15 -10.16
N LYS A 174 3.67 -1.52 -10.68
CA LYS A 174 4.02 -1.52 -12.10
C LYS A 174 4.37 -2.93 -12.58
N ASP A 175 5.23 -3.64 -11.85
CA ASP A 175 5.62 -5.01 -12.20
C ASP A 175 4.40 -5.95 -12.21
N GLN A 176 3.50 -5.82 -11.23
CA GLN A 176 2.23 -6.58 -11.21
C GLN A 176 1.33 -6.21 -12.39
N TYR A 177 1.22 -4.93 -12.72
CA TYR A 177 0.46 -4.48 -13.88
C TYR A 177 1.02 -5.07 -15.18
N ASP A 178 2.34 -5.02 -15.38
CA ASP A 178 3.01 -5.55 -16.55
C ASP A 178 2.84 -7.07 -16.65
N GLN A 179 2.90 -7.80 -15.52
CA GLN A 179 2.59 -9.23 -15.47
C GLN A 179 1.14 -9.54 -15.84
N LEU A 180 0.18 -8.77 -15.31
CA LEU A 180 -1.24 -8.94 -15.63
C LEU A 180 -1.54 -8.61 -17.09
N LEU A 181 -0.88 -7.60 -17.64
CA LEU A 181 -0.98 -7.23 -19.05
C LEU A 181 -0.43 -8.36 -19.93
N ALA A 182 0.76 -8.87 -19.64
CA ALA A 182 1.35 -10.00 -20.36
C ALA A 182 0.48 -11.26 -20.28
N ASN A 183 -0.08 -11.56 -19.10
CA ASN A 183 -1.02 -12.68 -18.93
C ASN A 183 -2.30 -12.49 -19.75
N ARG A 184 -2.85 -11.28 -19.78
CA ARG A 184 -4.03 -10.96 -20.60
C ARG A 184 -3.73 -11.15 -22.08
N GLU A 185 -2.59 -10.68 -22.56
CA GLU A 185 -2.16 -10.88 -23.95
C GLU A 185 -1.98 -12.35 -24.28
N GLN A 186 -1.34 -13.14 -23.39
CA GLN A 186 -1.24 -14.59 -23.57
C GLN A 186 -2.60 -15.28 -23.62
N ILE A 187 -3.55 -14.89 -22.76
CA ILE A 187 -4.91 -15.44 -22.79
C ILE A 187 -5.63 -15.04 -24.08
N ALA A 188 -5.47 -13.79 -24.54
CA ALA A 188 -6.04 -13.33 -25.80
C ALA A 188 -5.46 -14.11 -27.00
N LEU A 189 -4.15 -14.34 -27.03
CA LEU A 189 -3.47 -15.15 -28.04
C LEU A 189 -3.94 -16.61 -28.01
N ARG A 190 -4.07 -17.21 -26.82
CA ARG A 190 -4.63 -18.57 -26.66
C ARG A 190 -6.07 -18.62 -27.13
N GLY A 191 -6.89 -17.63 -26.78
CA GLY A 191 -8.27 -17.51 -27.22
C GLY A 191 -8.39 -17.44 -28.74
N GLN A 192 -7.62 -16.57 -29.40
CA GLN A 192 -7.57 -16.44 -30.86
C GLN A 192 -7.04 -17.71 -31.54
N ALA A 193 -6.01 -18.36 -30.98
CA ALA A 193 -5.51 -19.65 -31.48
C ALA A 193 -6.57 -20.76 -31.34
N GLN A 194 -7.33 -20.77 -30.24
CA GLN A 194 -8.45 -21.70 -30.04
C GLN A 194 -9.58 -21.43 -31.03
N THR A 195 -9.89 -20.17 -31.35
CA THR A 195 -10.96 -19.80 -32.29
C THR A 195 -10.59 -20.03 -33.75
N GLN A 196 -9.30 -19.92 -34.11
CA GLN A 196 -8.82 -20.31 -35.45
C GLN A 196 -8.62 -21.83 -35.60
N THR A 197 -8.47 -22.55 -34.49
CA THR A 197 -8.23 -24.01 -34.46
C THR A 197 -9.49 -24.76 -34.00
N ASP A 198 -10.62 -24.50 -34.64
CA ASP A 198 -11.81 -25.38 -34.62
C ASP A 198 -11.58 -26.68 -35.43
N GLN A 199 -10.37 -27.23 -35.30
CA GLN A 199 -10.02 -28.62 -35.52
C GLN A 199 -9.23 -29.03 -34.29
N VAL A 200 -9.94 -29.56 -33.29
CA VAL A 200 -9.40 -30.00 -31.99
C VAL A 200 -8.14 -30.86 -32.20
N ARG A 201 -6.96 -30.23 -32.09
CA ARG A 201 -5.68 -30.94 -32.08
C ARG A 201 -5.42 -31.44 -30.67
N PHE A 202 -5.84 -32.67 -30.41
CA PHE A 202 -5.40 -33.43 -29.25
C PHE A 202 -3.88 -33.65 -29.35
N SER A 203 -3.09 -32.92 -28.56
CA SER A 203 -1.68 -33.25 -28.37
C SER A 203 -1.62 -34.44 -27.41
N ILE A 204 -1.21 -35.59 -27.93
CA ILE A 204 -1.01 -36.81 -27.16
C ILE A 204 0.23 -36.61 -26.29
N ILE A 205 0.04 -36.23 -25.02
CA ILE A 205 1.13 -36.07 -24.03
C ILE A 205 1.66 -37.43 -23.60
N ASP A 206 0.76 -38.41 -23.46
CA ASP A 206 1.08 -39.80 -23.15
C ASP A 206 0.19 -40.70 -24.00
N PRO A 207 0.73 -41.40 -25.02
CA PRO A 207 -0.06 -42.31 -25.83
C PRO A 207 -0.59 -43.44 -24.95
N PRO A 208 -1.85 -43.90 -25.17
CA PRO A 208 -2.40 -45.00 -24.38
C PRO A 208 -1.53 -46.24 -24.54
N THR A 209 -0.77 -46.58 -23.51
CA THR A 209 0.01 -47.81 -23.49
C THR A 209 -0.93 -48.96 -23.16
N VAL A 210 -0.95 -49.98 -24.02
CA VAL A 210 -1.64 -51.23 -23.70
C VAL A 210 -1.00 -51.81 -22.44
N PRO A 211 -1.77 -52.10 -21.37
CA PRO A 211 -1.20 -52.68 -20.15
C PRO A 211 -0.47 -53.97 -20.49
N ARG A 212 0.85 -54.02 -20.20
CA ARG A 212 1.67 -55.22 -20.39
C ARG A 212 1.27 -56.34 -19.43
N VAL A 213 0.70 -55.96 -18.29
CA VAL A 213 0.18 -56.86 -17.28
C VAL A 213 -1.34 -56.82 -17.26
N PRO A 214 -2.03 -57.98 -17.37
CA PRO A 214 -3.48 -58.04 -17.24
C PRO A 214 -3.88 -57.58 -15.83
N THR A 215 -4.76 -56.58 -15.77
CA THR A 215 -5.20 -55.94 -14.53
C THR A 215 -6.17 -56.78 -13.71
N ALA A 216 -6.80 -57.80 -14.32
CA ALA A 216 -7.63 -58.79 -13.61
C ALA A 216 -7.86 -60.05 -14.45
N PRO A 217 -8.18 -61.21 -13.85
CA PRO A 217 -7.97 -61.64 -12.46
C PRO A 217 -6.64 -62.39 -12.28
N ASN A 218 -6.15 -62.51 -11.04
CA ASN A 218 -4.97 -63.31 -10.72
C ASN A 218 -5.21 -64.81 -10.97
N ARG A 219 -4.94 -65.26 -12.19
CA ARG A 219 -5.17 -66.64 -12.64
C ARG A 219 -4.52 -67.69 -11.74
N LEU A 220 -3.37 -67.41 -11.14
CA LEU A 220 -2.75 -68.27 -10.12
C LEU A 220 -3.69 -68.56 -8.94
N LEU A 221 -4.27 -67.50 -8.35
CA LEU A 221 -5.16 -67.57 -7.20
C LEU A 221 -6.49 -68.25 -7.58
N LEU A 222 -6.98 -68.00 -8.80
CA LEU A 222 -8.18 -68.65 -9.31
C LEU A 222 -7.97 -70.16 -9.48
N LEU A 223 -6.87 -70.58 -10.11
CA LEU A 223 -6.55 -72.01 -10.32
C LEU A 223 -6.37 -72.74 -8.98
N THR A 224 -5.67 -72.13 -8.02
CA THR A 224 -5.53 -72.70 -6.66
C THR A 224 -6.88 -72.80 -5.96
N GLY A 225 -7.73 -71.77 -6.10
CA GLY A 225 -9.06 -71.73 -5.51
C GLY A 225 -9.99 -72.82 -6.07
N VAL A 226 -10.00 -72.99 -7.39
CA VAL A 226 -10.80 -74.04 -8.07
C VAL A 226 -10.34 -75.44 -7.66
N LEU A 227 -9.03 -75.68 -7.55
CA LEU A 227 -8.49 -76.95 -7.08
C LEU A 227 -9.00 -77.29 -5.67
N ILE A 228 -8.89 -76.34 -4.73
CA ILE A 228 -9.33 -76.54 -3.35
C ILE A 228 -10.84 -76.77 -3.29
N ALA A 229 -11.62 -75.96 -4.02
CA ALA A 229 -13.07 -76.11 -4.09
C ALA A 229 -13.49 -77.46 -4.70
N GLY A 230 -12.80 -77.91 -5.75
CA GLY A 230 -13.04 -79.21 -6.39
C GLY A 230 -12.74 -80.40 -5.47
N LEU A 231 -11.62 -80.34 -4.72
CA LEU A 231 -11.29 -81.36 -3.72
C LEU A 231 -12.30 -81.38 -2.58
N ALA A 232 -12.69 -80.21 -2.06
CA ALA A 232 -13.71 -80.09 -1.02
C ALA A 232 -15.06 -80.63 -1.50
N ALA A 233 -15.48 -80.30 -2.72
CA ALA A 233 -16.70 -80.81 -3.33
C ALA A 233 -16.65 -82.34 -3.54
N GLY A 234 -15.51 -82.88 -3.97
CA GLY A 234 -15.32 -84.32 -4.13
C GLY A 234 -15.39 -85.08 -2.80
N ILE A 235 -14.74 -84.56 -1.75
CA ILE A 235 -14.82 -85.12 -0.39
C ILE A 235 -16.26 -85.03 0.14
N GLY A 236 -16.91 -83.87 -0.04
CA GLY A 236 -18.30 -83.65 0.36
C GLY A 236 -19.26 -84.61 -0.34
N ALA A 237 -19.11 -84.81 -1.66
CA ALA A 237 -19.91 -85.75 -2.43
C ALA A 237 -19.67 -87.21 -1.99
N ALA A 238 -18.40 -87.59 -1.73
CA ALA A 238 -18.08 -88.92 -1.20
C ALA A 238 -18.69 -89.15 0.19
N PHE A 239 -18.65 -88.15 1.06
CA PHE A 239 -19.28 -88.18 2.38
C PHE A 239 -20.80 -88.29 2.28
N ALA A 240 -21.45 -87.46 1.46
CA ALA A 240 -22.89 -87.51 1.22
C ALA A 240 -23.33 -88.87 0.66
N LEU A 241 -22.60 -89.41 -0.32
CA LEU A 241 -22.88 -90.73 -0.87
C LEU A 241 -22.67 -91.83 0.17
N GLY A 242 -21.67 -91.69 1.05
CA GLY A 242 -21.46 -92.57 2.19
C GLY A 242 -22.60 -92.54 3.19
N GLN A 243 -23.20 -91.38 3.42
CA GLN A 243 -24.35 -91.21 4.32
C GLN A 243 -25.65 -91.73 3.72
N LEU A 244 -25.83 -91.62 2.39
CA LEU A 244 -26.98 -92.19 1.67
C LEU A 244 -26.93 -93.71 1.55
N ARG A 245 -25.73 -94.31 1.64
CA ARG A 245 -25.59 -95.77 1.74
C ARG A 245 -26.05 -96.23 3.12
N GLY A 246 -27.27 -96.77 3.19
CA GLY A 246 -27.88 -97.35 4.39
C GLY A 246 -27.23 -98.64 4.91
N THR A 247 -25.92 -98.82 4.73
CA THR A 247 -25.18 -100.01 5.17
C THR A 247 -24.46 -99.73 6.50
N PHE A 248 -24.64 -100.60 7.49
CA PHE A 248 -23.93 -100.52 8.77
C PHE A 248 -22.57 -101.20 8.65
N ALA A 249 -21.49 -100.41 8.64
CA ALA A 249 -20.13 -100.92 8.44
C ALA A 249 -19.53 -101.64 9.66
N THR A 250 -20.12 -101.47 10.85
CA THR A 250 -19.58 -102.01 12.11
C THR A 250 -20.72 -102.46 13.02
N ALA A 251 -20.56 -103.61 13.68
CA ALA A 251 -21.50 -104.16 14.66
C ALA A 251 -22.01 -103.12 15.69
N PRO A 252 -21.16 -102.31 16.37
CA PRO A 252 -21.64 -101.31 17.32
C PRO A 252 -22.47 -100.18 16.69
N LYS A 253 -22.33 -99.92 15.38
CA LYS A 253 -23.16 -98.93 14.67
C LYS A 253 -24.55 -99.49 14.37
N LEU A 254 -24.65 -100.80 14.14
CA LEU A 254 -25.92 -101.50 13.95
C LEU A 254 -26.69 -101.58 15.28
N GLU A 255 -26.04 -101.99 16.38
CA GLU A 255 -26.67 -102.09 17.71
C GLU A 255 -27.31 -100.77 18.15
N ARG A 256 -26.60 -99.65 17.97
CA ARG A 256 -27.11 -98.32 18.33
C ARG A 256 -28.29 -97.87 17.48
N ALA A 257 -28.36 -98.31 16.23
CA ALA A 257 -29.44 -97.93 15.31
C ALA A 257 -30.68 -98.81 15.47
N THR A 258 -30.52 -100.09 15.82
CA THR A 258 -31.62 -101.05 15.95
C THR A 258 -32.08 -101.29 17.39
N GLY A 259 -31.24 -100.95 18.39
CA GLY A 259 -31.52 -101.21 19.80
C GLY A 259 -31.42 -102.69 20.21
N LEU A 260 -30.91 -103.55 19.32
CA LEU A 260 -30.79 -105.00 19.52
C LEU A 260 -29.31 -105.41 19.65
N PRO A 261 -28.96 -106.35 20.56
CA PRO A 261 -27.59 -106.84 20.69
C PRO A 261 -27.17 -107.67 19.47
N VAL A 262 -25.96 -107.43 18.95
CA VAL A 262 -25.42 -108.20 17.82
C VAL A 262 -24.81 -109.50 18.34
N ILE A 263 -25.42 -110.63 17.98
CA ILE A 263 -25.07 -111.98 18.48
C ILE A 263 -23.76 -112.50 17.84
N GLY A 264 -23.32 -111.91 16.73
CA GLY A 264 -22.04 -112.22 16.10
C GLY A 264 -21.81 -111.43 14.80
N ALA A 265 -20.55 -111.22 14.43
CA ALA A 265 -20.15 -110.59 13.18
C ALA A 265 -19.30 -111.57 12.37
N ILE A 266 -19.63 -111.75 11.10
CA ILE A 266 -18.80 -112.51 10.16
C ILE A 266 -17.78 -111.53 9.58
N GLY A 267 -16.50 -111.80 9.81
CA GLY A 267 -15.42 -111.03 9.19
C GLY A 267 -15.47 -111.15 7.67
N GLU A 268 -15.11 -110.08 6.96
CA GLU A 268 -15.05 -110.13 5.50
C GLU A 268 -13.99 -111.15 5.04
N VAL A 269 -14.41 -112.24 4.40
CA VAL A 269 -13.49 -113.18 3.75
C VAL A 269 -13.18 -112.63 2.36
N VAL A 270 -12.10 -111.87 2.26
CA VAL A 270 -11.70 -111.26 0.98
C VAL A 270 -11.19 -112.33 0.04
N THR A 271 -11.89 -112.54 -1.07
CA THR A 271 -11.47 -113.49 -2.10
C THR A 271 -10.33 -112.88 -2.92
N ARG A 272 -9.36 -113.68 -3.40
CA ARG A 272 -8.26 -113.18 -4.26
C ARG A 272 -8.73 -112.33 -5.45
N ALA A 273 -9.91 -112.62 -6.00
CA ALA A 273 -10.54 -111.82 -7.06
C ALA A 273 -10.99 -110.42 -6.58
N GLN A 274 -11.50 -110.31 -5.35
CA GLN A 274 -11.92 -109.03 -4.76
C GLN A 274 -10.71 -108.15 -4.40
N ASP A 275 -9.62 -108.75 -3.92
CA ASP A 275 -8.37 -108.02 -3.67
C ASP A 275 -7.77 -107.43 -4.95
N GLN A 276 -7.77 -108.20 -6.04
CA GLN A 276 -7.30 -107.70 -7.34
C GLN A 276 -8.17 -106.54 -7.86
N LEU A 277 -9.49 -106.60 -7.67
CA LEU A 277 -10.40 -105.50 -8.02
C LEU A 277 -10.17 -104.25 -7.17
N ARG A 278 -9.95 -104.41 -5.86
CA ARG A 278 -9.61 -103.30 -4.94
C ARG A 278 -8.28 -102.65 -5.32
N ALA A 279 -7.25 -103.47 -5.58
CA ALA A 279 -5.95 -102.99 -6.03
C ALA A 279 -6.06 -102.25 -7.37
N ARG A 280 -6.87 -102.75 -8.32
CA ARG A 280 -7.11 -102.07 -9.60
C ARG A 280 -7.83 -100.73 -9.41
N ARG A 281 -8.85 -100.67 -8.53
CA ARG A 281 -9.56 -99.41 -8.20
C ARG A 281 -8.64 -98.41 -7.51
N LEU A 282 -7.78 -98.86 -6.60
CA LEU A 282 -6.80 -98.00 -5.94
C LEU A 282 -5.77 -97.46 -6.93
N LYS A 283 -5.27 -98.30 -7.86
CA LYS A 283 -4.39 -97.86 -8.94
C LYS A 283 -5.07 -96.85 -9.87
N MET A 284 -6.33 -97.04 -10.22
CA MET A 284 -7.10 -96.07 -11.01
C MET A 284 -7.30 -94.76 -10.26
N PHE A 285 -7.60 -94.81 -8.96
CA PHE A 285 -7.74 -93.61 -8.11
C PHE A 285 -6.42 -92.86 -7.96
N ALA A 286 -5.33 -93.57 -7.67
CA ALA A 286 -3.98 -93.00 -7.58
C ALA A 286 -3.55 -92.40 -8.91
N GLY A 287 -3.83 -93.07 -10.04
CA GLY A 287 -3.60 -92.54 -11.38
C GLY A 287 -4.41 -91.28 -11.66
N GLY A 288 -5.68 -91.24 -11.26
CA GLY A 288 -6.53 -90.04 -11.39
C GLY A 288 -6.03 -88.87 -10.54
N ALA A 289 -5.63 -89.12 -9.29
CA ALA A 289 -5.06 -88.11 -8.41
C ALA A 289 -3.72 -87.57 -8.93
N ALA A 290 -2.85 -88.46 -9.43
CA ALA A 290 -1.60 -88.07 -10.07
C ALA A 290 -1.86 -87.25 -11.37
N GLY A 291 -2.82 -87.66 -12.19
CA GLY A 291 -3.22 -86.93 -13.40
C GLY A 291 -3.74 -85.52 -13.07
N LEU A 292 -4.52 -85.38 -12.01
CA LEU A 292 -5.00 -84.08 -11.52
C LEU A 292 -3.84 -83.18 -11.05
N ALA A 293 -2.87 -83.73 -10.30
CA ALA A 293 -1.69 -83.00 -9.88
C ALA A 293 -0.83 -82.55 -11.07
N VAL A 294 -0.62 -83.42 -12.06
CA VAL A 294 0.10 -83.09 -13.29
C VAL A 294 -0.64 -82.01 -14.09
N ALA A 295 -1.96 -82.11 -14.22
CA ALA A 295 -2.77 -81.09 -14.91
C ALA A 295 -2.68 -79.73 -14.23
N TYR A 296 -2.71 -79.69 -12.89
CA TYR A 296 -2.54 -78.46 -12.12
C TYR A 296 -1.16 -77.82 -12.33
N VAL A 297 -0.09 -78.62 -12.25
CA VAL A 297 1.29 -78.13 -12.49
C VAL A 297 1.46 -77.65 -13.94
N ALA A 298 0.89 -78.36 -14.91
CA ALA A 298 0.92 -77.95 -16.31
C ALA A 298 0.20 -76.60 -16.53
N LEU A 299 -0.99 -76.41 -15.94
CA LEU A 299 -1.73 -75.16 -16.02
C LEU A 299 -0.99 -73.99 -15.36
N LEU A 300 -0.35 -74.23 -14.21
CA LEU A 300 0.52 -73.24 -13.57
C LEU A 300 1.74 -72.89 -14.44
N GLY A 301 2.38 -73.89 -15.04
CA GLY A 301 3.51 -73.70 -15.93
C GLY A 301 3.15 -72.86 -17.16
N VAL A 302 2.00 -73.14 -17.79
CA VAL A 302 1.48 -72.34 -18.91
C VAL A 302 1.24 -70.89 -18.50
N GLU A 303 0.66 -70.65 -17.32
CA GLU A 303 0.41 -69.29 -16.83
C GLU A 303 1.70 -68.52 -16.51
N ILE A 304 2.71 -69.17 -15.92
CA ILE A 304 4.02 -68.55 -15.66
C ILE A 304 4.71 -68.19 -16.99
N LEU A 305 4.64 -69.08 -17.98
CA LEU A 305 5.23 -68.85 -19.31
C LEU A 305 4.51 -67.70 -20.03
N GLN A 306 3.18 -67.63 -19.95
CA GLN A 306 2.38 -66.52 -20.50
C GLN A 306 2.70 -65.19 -19.81
N ARG A 307 2.89 -65.18 -18.49
CA ARG A 307 3.30 -63.96 -17.75
C ARG A 307 4.73 -63.54 -18.09
N GLY A 308 5.65 -64.50 -18.24
CA GLY A 308 7.05 -64.22 -18.61
C GLY A 308 7.22 -63.74 -20.05
N MET A 309 6.35 -64.16 -20.97
CA MET A 309 6.31 -63.68 -22.36
C MET A 309 5.59 -62.33 -22.52
N ALA A 310 4.78 -61.93 -21.53
CA ALA A 310 4.01 -60.68 -21.53
C ALA A 310 4.70 -59.52 -20.77
N ALA A 311 5.72 -59.82 -19.95
CA ALA A 311 6.57 -58.85 -19.27
C ALA A 311 7.68 -58.33 -20.19
#